data_AF-A0A836KY35-F1
#
_entry.id   AF-A0A836KY35-F1
#
_cell.length_a   1.000
_cell.length_b   1.000
_cell.length_c   1.000
_cell.angle_alpha   90.00
_cell.angle_beta   90.00
_cell.angle_gamma   90.00
#
_symmetry.space_group_name_H-M   'P 1'
#
loop_
_entity.id
_entity.type
_entity.pdbx_description
1 polymer ?
#
loop_
_entity_poly.entity_id
_entity_poly.type
_entity_poly.pdbx_seq_one_letter_code
_entity_poly.pdbx_strand_id
1 'polypeptide(L)'
;MTVSDDICGTYALTHCDGKVAPTCATLTIHRSGEAVTAHVTVANDLRGPVQYENDHIVGSLSSTEKEATPTQASVEESLSKGFADGLDVVIHINQVLFKNASSSFVFARSSKLSDLDGEHAIIAINDQPPNQEMIMRFAPDGNGGSFVIADIANSLRGNCQIDAGLLRGELATTQVETDDTLTMVEKLIREGFHNGFYICKGESGIQLQSSDATIQLCRIVTMNDLKGEYLLKSFNGCVVPTCKQPGVAFTPGDGNAVDISIVVANRIRGTAVLNQNILSSEEPLMSTRMMGTEEEAQLESAFNVGFQYGLEAISNGNELTLKNQDCKFVLVKEATPETQHGSPTYKGTYYSKCFKTEGNGLLFRIINDHEKKWAFYNDTEEYRIRVHATFGARSHIEALDNATMHQDDDGRYVVEVTVAPQATEMFVQGDVNGFKLVYDAEPS
;
A
#
# COMPACT_ATOMS: atom_id res chain seq x y z
N MET A 1 -11.09 -0.75 -14.20
CA MET A 1 -10.23 0.24 -14.88
C MET A 1 -9.32 0.80 -13.81
N THR A 2 -8.02 0.81 -14.06
CA THR A 2 -7.08 1.62 -13.27
C THR A 2 -7.34 3.08 -13.61
N VAL A 3 -7.53 3.91 -12.60
CA VAL A 3 -7.70 5.36 -12.80
C VAL A 3 -6.30 5.96 -12.84
N SER A 4 -6.11 7.08 -13.54
CA SER A 4 -4.85 7.83 -13.55
C SER A 4 -4.30 8.16 -12.15
N ASP A 5 -5.17 8.19 -11.12
CA ASP A 5 -4.75 8.34 -9.72
C ASP A 5 -3.93 7.15 -9.19
N ASP A 6 -4.13 5.94 -9.72
CA ASP A 6 -3.44 4.74 -9.25
C ASP A 6 -1.93 4.78 -9.51
N ILE A 7 -1.51 5.53 -10.53
CA ILE A 7 -0.10 5.76 -10.88
C ILE A 7 0.43 7.08 -10.34
N CYS A 8 -0.40 7.94 -9.74
CA CYS A 8 0.05 9.20 -9.16
C CYS A 8 0.87 8.97 -7.88
N GLY A 9 1.92 9.76 -7.70
CA GLY A 9 2.84 9.66 -6.58
C GLY A 9 4.29 9.91 -6.98
N THR A 10 5.18 9.73 -6.01
CA THR A 10 6.62 9.82 -6.16
C THR A 10 7.22 8.43 -6.03
N TYR A 11 8.20 8.16 -6.89
CA TYR A 11 8.83 6.86 -6.99
C TYR A 11 10.35 6.99 -7.17
N ALA A 12 11.10 6.06 -6.60
CA ALA A 12 12.53 5.92 -6.80
C ALA A 12 12.83 4.78 -7.77
N LEU A 13 13.66 5.02 -8.78
CA LEU A 13 14.09 4.01 -9.73
C LEU A 13 14.95 2.96 -9.00
N THR A 14 14.54 1.70 -9.08
CA THR A 14 15.28 0.58 -8.49
C THR A 14 15.97 -0.27 -9.54
N HIS A 15 15.34 -0.45 -10.70
CA HIS A 15 15.89 -1.25 -11.79
C HIS A 15 15.63 -0.60 -13.15
N CYS A 16 16.61 -0.75 -14.04
CA CYS A 16 16.56 -0.36 -15.45
C CYS A 16 16.99 -1.57 -16.30
N ASP A 17 16.16 -1.96 -17.26
CA ASP A 17 16.33 -3.11 -18.16
C ASP A 17 16.68 -4.40 -17.40
N GLY A 18 15.94 -4.60 -16.30
CA GLY A 18 16.10 -5.72 -15.40
C GLY A 18 17.31 -5.65 -14.48
N LYS A 19 18.27 -4.74 -14.65
CA LYS A 19 19.44 -4.59 -13.77
C LYS A 19 19.18 -3.55 -12.70
N VAL A 20 19.86 -3.64 -11.56
CA VAL A 20 19.82 -2.58 -10.54
C VAL A 20 20.20 -1.25 -11.19
N ALA A 21 19.43 -0.20 -10.90
CA ALA A 21 19.60 1.10 -11.52
C ALA A 21 21.03 1.63 -11.28
N PRO A 22 21.76 2.04 -12.33
CA PRO A 22 23.16 2.47 -12.20
C PRO A 22 23.30 3.86 -11.57
N THR A 23 22.20 4.60 -11.44
CA THR A 23 22.10 5.91 -10.80
C THR A 23 20.74 6.03 -10.12
N CYS A 24 20.66 6.90 -9.11
CA CYS A 24 19.38 7.31 -8.55
C CYS A 24 18.60 8.13 -9.60
N ALA A 25 17.30 7.85 -9.70
CA ALA A 25 16.35 8.65 -10.45
C ALA A 25 15.02 8.67 -9.69
N THR A 26 14.35 9.80 -9.67
CA THR A 26 13.04 9.97 -9.04
C THR A 26 12.01 10.27 -10.12
N LEU A 27 10.86 9.60 -10.10
CA LEU A 27 9.72 9.88 -10.97
C LEU A 27 8.57 10.39 -10.11
N THR A 28 7.99 11.53 -10.47
CA THR A 28 6.72 12.02 -9.94
C THR A 28 5.70 12.04 -11.06
N ILE A 29 4.58 11.34 -10.86
CA ILE A 29 3.41 11.45 -11.71
C ILE A 29 2.33 12.15 -10.90
N HIS A 30 1.78 13.23 -11.44
CA HIS A 30 0.65 13.91 -10.82
C HIS A 30 -0.42 14.24 -11.85
N ARG A 31 -1.65 14.32 -11.37
CA ARG A 31 -2.82 14.69 -12.15
C ARG A 31 -3.36 16.03 -11.64
N SER A 32 -3.74 16.89 -12.57
CA SER A 32 -4.45 18.14 -12.29
C SER A 32 -5.64 18.22 -13.24
N GLY A 33 -6.82 17.85 -12.73
CA GLY A 33 -8.01 17.65 -13.57
C GLY A 33 -7.82 16.50 -14.57
N GLU A 34 -7.92 16.79 -15.86
CA GLU A 34 -7.68 15.79 -16.92
C GLU A 34 -6.21 15.66 -17.33
N ALA A 35 -5.36 16.64 -16.98
CA ALA A 35 -3.97 16.64 -17.35
C ALA A 35 -3.14 15.75 -16.42
N VAL A 36 -2.36 14.83 -16.98
CA VAL A 36 -1.37 14.05 -16.25
C VAL A 36 0.02 14.50 -16.68
N THR A 37 0.91 14.75 -15.73
CA THR A 37 2.28 15.19 -15.98
C THR A 37 3.25 14.23 -15.32
N ALA A 38 4.31 13.87 -16.05
CA ALA A 38 5.45 13.15 -15.50
C ALA A 38 6.62 14.12 -15.31
N HIS A 39 7.27 14.01 -14.17
CA HIS A 39 8.51 14.69 -13.85
C HIS A 39 9.52 13.67 -13.35
N VAL A 40 10.59 13.46 -14.12
CA VAL A 40 11.73 12.61 -13.72
C VAL A 40 12.91 13.50 -13.36
N THR A 41 13.52 13.28 -12.21
CA THR A 41 14.80 13.89 -11.82
C THR A 41 15.89 12.83 -11.84
N VAL A 42 16.93 13.05 -12.65
CA VAL A 42 18.18 12.28 -12.68
C VAL A 42 19.36 13.23 -12.42
N ALA A 43 20.17 13.59 -13.43
CA ALA A 43 21.00 14.80 -13.38
C ALA A 43 20.19 16.01 -13.90
N ASN A 44 19.35 15.74 -14.90
CA ASN A 44 18.37 16.64 -15.47
C ASN A 44 16.97 16.41 -14.90
N ASP A 45 16.17 17.47 -14.93
CA ASP A 45 14.72 17.35 -14.78
C ASP A 45 14.11 17.12 -16.16
N LEU A 46 13.46 15.98 -16.36
CA LEU A 46 12.68 15.62 -17.54
C LEU A 46 11.20 15.83 -17.21
N ARG A 47 10.54 16.78 -17.88
CA ARG A 47 9.14 17.14 -17.57
C ARG A 47 8.28 17.17 -18.81
N GLY A 48 7.06 16.66 -18.72
CA GLY A 48 6.10 16.82 -19.79
C GLY A 48 4.74 16.15 -19.54
N PRO A 49 3.75 16.51 -20.36
CA PRO A 49 2.44 15.89 -20.30
C PRO A 49 2.51 14.43 -20.76
N VAL A 50 1.71 13.60 -20.12
CA VAL A 50 1.55 12.18 -20.44
C VAL A 50 0.08 11.83 -20.52
N GLN A 51 -0.24 10.83 -21.33
CA GLN A 51 -1.57 10.20 -21.39
C GLN A 51 -1.45 8.82 -20.76
N TYR A 52 -2.41 8.48 -19.91
CA TYR A 52 -2.50 7.17 -19.29
C TYR A 52 -3.89 6.58 -19.54
N GLU A 53 -3.94 5.49 -20.30
CA GLU A 53 -5.18 4.79 -20.61
C GLU A 53 -4.90 3.30 -20.79
N ASN A 54 -5.80 2.44 -20.30
CA ASN A 54 -5.73 0.98 -20.49
C ASN A 54 -4.38 0.36 -20.07
N ASP A 55 -3.88 0.74 -18.89
CA ASP A 55 -2.60 0.29 -18.35
C ASP A 55 -1.40 0.66 -19.28
N HIS A 56 -1.52 1.72 -20.08
CA HIS A 56 -0.48 2.18 -21.01
C HIS A 56 -0.23 3.69 -20.82
N ILE A 57 1.02 4.10 -20.69
CA ILE A 57 1.44 5.49 -20.52
C ILE A 57 2.32 5.96 -21.68
N VAL A 58 2.03 7.13 -22.23
CA VAL A 58 2.80 7.71 -23.35
C VAL A 58 2.87 9.22 -23.22
N GLY A 59 4.00 9.83 -23.59
CA GLY A 59 4.17 11.27 -23.59
C GLY A 59 5.59 11.71 -23.90
N SER A 60 5.79 13.02 -24.06
CA SER A 60 7.10 13.58 -24.39
C SER A 60 7.64 14.37 -23.20
N LEU A 61 8.86 14.07 -22.77
CA LEU A 61 9.53 14.76 -21.67
C LEU A 61 10.60 15.71 -22.21
N SER A 62 10.65 16.93 -21.67
CA SER A 62 11.65 17.94 -22.00
C SER A 62 12.71 18.02 -20.90
N SER A 63 13.99 18.06 -21.28
CA SER A 63 15.14 18.07 -20.36
C SER A 63 15.62 19.49 -20.03
N THR A 64 16.23 19.66 -18.86
CA THR A 64 16.92 20.90 -18.46
C THR A 64 18.33 21.09 -19.03
N GLU A 65 18.88 20.10 -19.75
CA GLU A 65 20.18 20.16 -20.46
C GLU A 65 21.43 20.54 -19.62
N LYS A 66 21.47 20.13 -18.35
CA LYS A 66 22.65 20.15 -17.48
C LYS A 66 23.62 19.03 -17.85
N GLU A 67 24.90 19.26 -17.54
CA GLU A 67 25.97 18.27 -17.71
C GLU A 67 25.69 17.03 -16.86
N ALA A 68 25.57 15.88 -17.53
CA ALA A 68 25.27 14.59 -16.91
C ALA A 68 26.45 13.62 -17.13
N THR A 69 26.70 12.74 -16.16
CA THR A 69 27.64 11.63 -16.36
C THR A 69 27.10 10.67 -17.44
N PRO A 70 27.94 9.86 -18.10
CA PRO A 70 27.49 8.92 -19.13
C PRO A 70 26.39 7.95 -18.66
N THR A 71 26.44 7.53 -17.39
CA THR A 71 25.43 6.65 -16.79
C THR A 71 24.11 7.39 -16.57
N GLN A 72 24.14 8.65 -16.13
CA GLN A 72 22.94 9.48 -15.97
C GLN A 72 22.31 9.80 -17.33
N ALA A 73 23.11 10.23 -18.31
CA ALA A 73 22.64 10.52 -19.66
C ALA A 73 21.98 9.30 -20.32
N SER A 74 22.55 8.10 -20.13
CA SER A 74 21.95 6.86 -20.62
C SER A 74 20.59 6.56 -19.98
N VAL A 75 20.42 6.80 -18.67
CA VAL A 75 19.13 6.62 -18.00
C VAL A 75 18.11 7.68 -18.45
N GLU A 76 18.53 8.93 -18.62
CA GLU A 76 17.69 10.03 -19.12
C GLU A 76 17.19 9.78 -20.55
N GLU A 77 18.07 9.28 -21.43
CA GLU A 77 17.73 8.90 -22.81
C GLU A 77 16.75 7.74 -22.83
N SER A 78 17.01 6.67 -22.08
CA SER A 78 16.12 5.52 -21.99
C SER A 78 14.74 5.90 -21.45
N LEU A 79 14.66 6.74 -20.42
CA LEU A 79 13.39 7.20 -19.87
C LEU A 79 12.64 8.08 -20.85
N SER A 80 13.30 9.09 -21.44
CA SER A 80 12.68 9.99 -22.43
C SER A 80 12.13 9.21 -23.62
N LYS A 81 12.92 8.26 -24.14
CA LYS A 81 12.51 7.40 -25.25
C LYS A 81 11.39 6.44 -24.85
N GLY A 82 11.47 5.83 -23.67
CA GLY A 82 10.42 4.93 -23.16
C GLY A 82 9.07 5.63 -23.09
N PHE A 83 9.00 6.81 -22.47
CA PHE A 83 7.76 7.59 -22.43
C PHE A 83 7.27 7.98 -23.83
N ALA A 84 8.17 8.36 -24.75
CA ALA A 84 7.80 8.73 -26.11
C ALA A 84 7.27 7.54 -26.94
N ASP A 85 7.87 6.36 -26.79
CA ASP A 85 7.49 5.12 -27.47
C ASP A 85 6.21 4.50 -26.86
N GLY A 86 5.87 4.87 -25.62
CA GLY A 86 4.79 4.29 -24.84
C GLY A 86 5.27 3.10 -24.00
N LEU A 87 4.72 2.96 -22.79
CA LEU A 87 5.07 1.95 -21.80
C LEU A 87 3.80 1.31 -21.23
N ASP A 88 3.76 -0.01 -21.21
CA ASP A 88 2.80 -0.77 -20.43
C ASP A 88 3.13 -0.63 -18.94
N VAL A 89 2.10 -0.41 -18.14
CA VAL A 89 2.18 -0.15 -16.70
C VAL A 89 1.63 -1.34 -15.94
N VAL A 90 2.43 -1.88 -15.03
CA VAL A 90 1.99 -2.91 -14.08
C VAL A 90 2.19 -2.36 -12.67
N ILE A 91 1.08 -2.11 -11.99
CA ILE A 91 1.06 -1.56 -10.64
C ILE A 91 1.06 -2.71 -9.63
N HIS A 92 2.00 -2.66 -8.70
CA HIS A 92 2.02 -3.44 -7.46
C HIS A 92 1.85 -2.48 -6.27
N ILE A 93 1.64 -3.01 -5.06
CA ILE A 93 1.32 -2.19 -3.87
C ILE A 93 2.32 -1.06 -3.64
N ASN A 94 3.62 -1.36 -3.73
CA ASN A 94 4.72 -0.41 -3.47
C ASN A 94 5.67 -0.25 -4.67
N GLN A 95 5.32 -0.78 -5.84
CA GLN A 95 6.16 -0.72 -7.02
C GLN A 95 5.33 -0.50 -8.26
N VAL A 96 5.90 0.17 -9.25
CA VAL A 96 5.35 0.25 -10.60
C VAL A 96 6.40 -0.18 -11.59
N LEU A 97 6.00 -1.08 -12.48
CA LEU A 97 6.80 -1.53 -13.61
C LEU A 97 6.28 -0.83 -14.86
N PHE A 98 7.16 -0.08 -15.52
CA PHE A 98 6.93 0.46 -16.85
C PHE A 98 7.74 -0.36 -17.84
N LYS A 99 7.15 -0.86 -18.93
CA LYS A 99 7.90 -1.63 -19.93
C LYS A 99 7.33 -1.52 -21.33
N ASN A 100 8.18 -1.70 -22.31
CA ASN A 100 7.79 -1.96 -23.70
C ASN A 100 8.77 -2.95 -24.32
N ALA A 101 8.84 -3.01 -25.65
CA ALA A 101 9.75 -3.92 -26.35
C ALA A 101 11.24 -3.54 -26.22
N SER A 102 11.56 -2.29 -25.94
CA SER A 102 12.92 -1.74 -25.95
C SER A 102 13.46 -1.38 -24.57
N SER A 103 12.59 -1.18 -23.57
CA SER A 103 12.98 -0.70 -22.25
C SER A 103 12.08 -1.23 -21.13
N SER A 104 12.64 -1.34 -19.92
CA SER A 104 11.90 -1.71 -18.71
C SER A 104 12.42 -0.99 -17.47
N PHE A 105 11.53 -0.41 -16.68
CA PHE A 105 11.86 0.34 -15.47
C PHE A 105 11.02 -0.14 -14.30
N VAL A 106 11.67 -0.46 -13.18
CA VAL A 106 10.98 -0.76 -11.92
C VAL A 106 11.23 0.38 -10.95
N PHE A 107 10.15 1.06 -10.55
CA PHE A 107 10.21 2.09 -9.55
C PHE A 107 9.53 1.64 -8.26
N ALA A 108 10.16 1.93 -7.12
CA ALA A 108 9.56 1.76 -5.80
C ALA A 108 8.87 3.07 -5.39
N ARG A 109 7.60 2.98 -4.99
CA ARG A 109 6.80 4.13 -4.56
C ARG A 109 7.31 4.61 -3.19
N SER A 110 7.71 5.88 -3.10
CA SER A 110 8.10 6.52 -1.85
C SER A 110 6.92 7.19 -1.17
N SER A 111 6.04 7.83 -1.94
CA SER A 111 4.87 8.53 -1.43
C SER A 111 3.78 8.66 -2.50
N LYS A 112 2.52 8.72 -2.07
CA LYS A 112 1.36 9.13 -2.87
C LYS A 112 0.48 10.03 -2.02
N LEU A 113 -0.29 10.90 -2.64
CA LEU A 113 -1.10 11.87 -1.91
C LEU A 113 -2.13 11.19 -1.00
N SER A 114 -2.69 10.06 -1.47
CA SER A 114 -3.63 9.26 -0.70
C SER A 114 -3.04 8.64 0.57
N ASP A 115 -1.72 8.73 0.79
CA ASP A 115 -1.10 8.33 2.04
C ASP A 115 -1.42 9.32 3.17
N LEU A 116 -1.68 10.57 2.81
CA LEU A 116 -2.09 11.63 3.74
C LEU A 116 -3.59 11.60 4.02
N ASP A 117 -4.40 10.88 3.23
CA ASP A 117 -5.86 10.91 3.38
C ASP A 117 -6.31 10.57 4.82
N GLY A 118 -7.28 11.34 5.29
CA GLY A 118 -7.86 11.20 6.62
C GLY A 118 -7.50 12.34 7.56
N GLU A 119 -7.81 12.13 8.83
CA GLU A 119 -7.55 13.06 9.91
C GLU A 119 -6.28 12.67 10.65
N HIS A 120 -5.45 13.64 11.01
CA HIS A 120 -4.18 13.44 11.70
C HIS A 120 -4.06 14.39 12.88
N ALA A 121 -3.60 13.87 14.01
CA ALA A 121 -3.10 14.70 15.09
C ALA A 121 -1.70 15.20 14.71
N ILE A 122 -1.44 16.50 14.89
CA ILE A 122 -0.08 17.03 14.86
C ILE A 122 0.53 16.74 16.22
N ILE A 123 1.52 15.84 16.29
CA ILE A 123 2.09 15.39 17.56
C ILE A 123 3.45 16.03 17.86
N ALA A 124 4.11 16.58 16.84
CA ALA A 124 5.30 17.41 17.04
C ALA A 124 5.50 18.40 15.88
N ILE A 125 6.08 19.55 16.20
CA ILE A 125 6.54 20.55 15.24
C ILE A 125 7.98 20.91 15.62
N ASN A 126 8.92 20.75 14.69
CA ASN A 126 10.36 20.89 14.96
C ASN A 126 10.80 20.08 16.19
N ASP A 127 10.34 18.82 16.24
CA ASP A 127 10.60 17.85 17.30
C ASP A 127 10.09 18.25 18.70
N GLN A 128 9.23 19.27 18.80
CA GLN A 128 8.58 19.69 20.04
C GLN A 128 7.08 19.35 20.01
N PRO A 129 6.51 18.78 21.08
CA PRO A 129 5.08 18.54 21.14
C PRO A 129 4.31 19.86 21.16
N PRO A 130 3.13 19.94 20.54
CA PRO A 130 2.32 21.15 20.58
C PRO A 130 1.81 21.41 22.01
N ASN A 131 1.58 22.68 22.33
CA ASN A 131 1.06 23.13 23.63
C ASN A 131 -0.46 22.92 23.78
N GLN A 132 -1.16 22.58 22.71
CA GLN A 132 -2.58 22.25 22.65
C GLN A 132 -2.83 21.21 21.56
N GLU A 133 -4.02 20.63 21.54
CA GLU A 133 -4.44 19.72 20.47
C GLU A 133 -4.49 20.47 19.13
N MET A 134 -3.91 19.87 18.10
CA MET A 134 -3.88 20.40 16.75
C MET A 134 -4.13 19.27 15.76
N ILE A 135 -4.94 19.53 14.73
CA ILE A 135 -5.40 18.51 13.79
C ILE A 135 -5.14 18.97 12.36
N MET A 136 -4.74 18.04 11.51
CA MET A 136 -4.61 18.25 10.07
C MET A 136 -5.41 17.17 9.32
N ARG A 137 -6.35 17.59 8.47
CA ARG A 137 -7.18 16.72 7.64
C ARG A 137 -6.79 16.86 6.18
N PHE A 138 -6.69 15.72 5.49
CA PHE A 138 -6.54 15.64 4.04
C PHE A 138 -7.72 14.88 3.46
N ALA A 139 -8.35 15.45 2.45
CA ALA A 139 -9.43 14.82 1.72
C ALA A 139 -9.14 14.92 0.22
N PRO A 140 -9.30 13.83 -0.57
CA PRO A 140 -9.14 13.89 -2.01
C PRO A 140 -10.02 14.98 -2.62
N ASP A 141 -9.46 15.81 -3.50
CA ASP A 141 -10.23 16.87 -4.19
C ASP A 141 -10.93 16.39 -5.48
N GLY A 142 -10.71 15.12 -5.86
CA GLY A 142 -11.23 14.48 -7.06
C GLY A 142 -10.46 14.79 -8.35
N ASN A 143 -9.46 15.68 -8.30
CA ASN A 143 -8.70 16.20 -9.43
C ASN A 143 -7.20 15.83 -9.38
N GLY A 144 -6.84 14.82 -8.58
CA GLY A 144 -5.45 14.40 -8.36
C GLY A 144 -4.71 15.16 -7.26
N GLY A 145 -5.38 16.11 -6.61
CA GLY A 145 -4.93 16.85 -5.44
C GLY A 145 -5.67 16.43 -4.17
N SER A 146 -5.46 17.21 -3.11
CA SER A 146 -6.10 17.03 -1.80
C SER A 146 -6.49 18.40 -1.26
N PHE A 147 -7.69 18.49 -0.71
CA PHE A 147 -8.07 19.59 0.16
C PHE A 147 -7.46 19.35 1.55
N VAL A 148 -6.86 20.38 2.14
CA VAL A 148 -6.24 20.35 3.46
C VAL A 148 -6.97 21.31 4.38
N ILE A 149 -7.22 20.85 5.61
CA ILE A 149 -7.67 21.67 6.72
C ILE A 149 -6.72 21.43 7.89
N ALA A 150 -5.98 22.44 8.32
CA ALA A 150 -5.20 22.39 9.56
C ALA A 150 -5.87 23.27 10.62
N ASP A 151 -6.40 22.65 11.66
CA ASP A 151 -7.03 23.32 12.79
C ASP A 151 -5.97 23.45 13.91
N ILE A 152 -5.46 24.68 14.07
CA ILE A 152 -4.42 25.05 15.04
C ILE A 152 -5.03 26.00 16.06
N ALA A 153 -4.89 27.31 15.85
CA ALA A 153 -5.67 28.34 16.54
C ALA A 153 -6.72 28.91 15.58
N ASN A 154 -6.29 29.15 14.35
CA ASN A 154 -7.10 29.36 13.18
C ASN A 154 -7.20 28.07 12.35
N SER A 155 -8.20 28.04 11.47
CA SER A 155 -8.35 26.98 10.48
C SER A 155 -7.63 27.40 9.19
N LEU A 156 -6.53 26.72 8.87
CA LEU A 156 -5.81 26.87 7.60
C LEU A 156 -6.42 25.96 6.56
N ARG A 157 -6.81 26.48 5.40
CA ARG A 157 -7.57 25.72 4.38
C ARG A 157 -7.07 26.00 2.98
N GLY A 158 -6.98 24.96 2.16
CA GLY A 158 -6.61 25.10 0.76
C GLY A 158 -6.41 23.77 0.04
N ASN A 159 -5.99 23.85 -1.21
CA ASN A 159 -5.65 22.67 -2.00
C ASN A 159 -4.15 22.45 -1.99
N CYS A 160 -3.74 21.19 -1.97
CA CYS A 160 -2.36 20.76 -2.14
C CYS A 160 -2.25 19.61 -3.15
N GLN A 161 -1.06 19.43 -3.68
CA GLN A 161 -0.71 18.37 -4.62
C GLN A 161 0.75 17.97 -4.43
N ILE A 162 1.13 16.81 -4.95
CA ILE A 162 2.54 16.44 -5.05
C ILE A 162 3.08 16.97 -6.38
N ASP A 163 3.97 17.95 -6.32
CA ASP A 163 4.69 18.48 -7.48
C ASP A 163 6.19 18.35 -7.26
N ALA A 164 6.89 17.75 -8.23
CA ALA A 164 8.32 17.47 -8.14
C ALA A 164 8.75 16.77 -6.84
N GLY A 165 7.97 15.80 -6.38
CA GLY A 165 8.22 15.06 -5.15
C GLY A 165 7.90 15.81 -3.85
N LEU A 166 7.38 17.03 -3.94
CA LEU A 166 7.06 17.89 -2.81
C LEU A 166 5.56 18.10 -2.69
N LEU A 167 5.02 17.98 -1.49
CA LEU A 167 3.67 18.38 -1.14
C LEU A 167 3.60 19.91 -1.11
N ARG A 168 2.92 20.50 -2.09
CA ARG A 168 2.79 21.96 -2.25
C ARG A 168 1.33 22.39 -2.27
N GLY A 169 1.04 23.59 -1.78
CA GLY A 169 -0.31 24.15 -1.79
C GLY A 169 -0.37 25.58 -1.24
N GLU A 170 -1.49 26.25 -1.49
CA GLU A 170 -1.79 27.57 -0.95
C GLU A 170 -2.85 27.46 0.12
N LEU A 171 -2.53 27.87 1.35
CA LEU A 171 -3.45 27.80 2.49
C LEU A 171 -3.89 29.21 2.93
N ALA A 172 -5.21 29.43 2.95
CA ALA A 172 -5.84 30.60 3.54
C ALA A 172 -6.12 30.37 5.02
N THR A 173 -6.03 31.41 5.85
CA THR A 173 -6.30 31.34 7.29
C THR A 173 -7.60 32.04 7.65
N THR A 174 -8.33 31.54 8.65
CA THR A 174 -9.36 32.34 9.34
C THR A 174 -8.65 33.41 10.17
N GLN A 175 -9.06 34.67 10.10
CA GLN A 175 -8.33 35.76 10.77
C GLN A 175 -8.89 36.05 12.16
N VAL A 176 -8.47 35.26 13.15
CA VAL A 176 -8.71 35.57 14.58
C VAL A 176 -7.37 35.94 15.22
N GLU A 177 -7.37 36.91 16.13
CA GLU A 177 -6.19 37.23 16.95
C GLU A 177 -5.83 36.04 17.84
N THR A 178 -4.58 35.60 17.78
CA THR A 178 -4.04 34.43 18.48
C THR A 178 -2.72 34.78 19.15
N ASP A 179 -2.27 33.95 20.08
CA ASP A 179 -0.96 34.12 20.72
C ASP A 179 0.20 34.04 19.69
N ASP A 180 1.32 34.70 19.98
CA ASP A 180 2.49 34.76 19.11
C ASP A 180 3.04 33.38 18.74
N THR A 181 2.96 32.41 19.67
CA THR A 181 3.44 31.04 19.43
C THR A 181 2.61 30.30 18.38
N LEU A 182 1.28 30.38 18.46
CA LEU A 182 0.37 29.74 17.50
C LEU A 182 0.43 30.42 16.14
N THR A 183 0.59 31.75 16.13
CA THR A 183 0.78 32.53 14.90
C THR A 183 2.06 32.11 14.16
N MET A 184 3.14 31.84 14.90
CA MET A 184 4.39 31.32 14.32
C MET A 184 4.22 29.93 13.71
N VAL A 185 3.49 29.03 14.40
CA VAL A 185 3.17 27.68 13.90
C VAL A 185 2.35 27.76 12.61
N GLU A 186 1.30 28.58 12.57
CA GLU A 186 0.47 28.76 11.38
C GLU A 186 1.27 29.29 10.20
N LYS A 187 2.14 30.27 10.44
CA LYS A 187 3.05 30.81 9.41
C LYS A 187 3.97 29.72 8.87
N LEU A 188 4.58 28.94 9.76
CA LEU A 188 5.49 27.85 9.40
C LEU A 188 4.80 26.78 8.54
N ILE A 189 3.57 26.39 8.89
CA ILE A 189 2.78 25.43 8.09
C ILE A 189 2.46 26.02 6.71
N ARG A 190 1.99 27.28 6.64
CA ARG A 190 1.68 27.95 5.37
C ARG A 190 2.90 28.07 4.46
N GLU A 191 4.01 28.56 4.99
CA GLU A 191 5.27 28.69 4.24
C GLU A 191 5.79 27.33 3.80
N GLY A 192 5.65 26.29 4.63
CA GLY A 192 6.00 24.93 4.26
C GLY A 192 5.15 24.37 3.11
N PHE A 193 3.84 24.60 3.09
CA PHE A 193 2.99 24.22 1.94
C PHE A 193 3.32 25.04 0.69
N HIS A 194 3.63 26.34 0.84
CA HIS A 194 4.04 27.18 -0.30
C HIS A 194 5.38 26.70 -0.90
N ASN A 195 6.37 26.47 -0.05
CA ASN A 195 7.74 26.07 -0.44
C ASN A 195 7.88 24.59 -0.75
N GLY A 196 6.98 23.75 -0.26
CA GLY A 196 6.96 22.31 -0.43
C GLY A 196 7.48 21.51 0.77
N PHE A 197 6.78 20.44 1.11
CA PHE A 197 7.23 19.43 2.08
C PHE A 197 7.59 18.11 1.39
N TYR A 198 8.69 17.48 1.80
CA TYR A 198 8.89 16.05 1.60
C TYR A 198 7.94 15.28 2.51
N ILE A 199 7.33 14.23 1.96
CA ILE A 199 6.50 13.30 2.73
C ILE A 199 7.38 12.10 3.11
N CYS A 200 7.71 12.00 4.40
CA CYS A 200 8.50 10.91 4.95
C CYS A 200 7.58 10.01 5.80
N LYS A 201 7.50 8.72 5.49
CA LYS A 201 6.74 7.76 6.30
C LYS A 201 7.65 7.08 7.32
N GLY A 202 7.18 6.94 8.55
CA GLY A 202 7.88 6.25 9.62
C GLY A 202 6.93 5.40 10.48
N GLU A 203 7.49 4.78 11.53
CA GLU A 203 6.69 3.96 12.45
C GLU A 203 5.70 4.77 13.30
N SER A 204 5.94 6.07 13.46
CA SER A 204 5.11 7.01 14.23
C SER A 204 4.13 7.80 13.37
N GLY A 205 3.91 7.38 12.12
CA GLY A 205 3.05 8.06 11.16
C GLY A 205 3.83 8.78 10.06
N ILE A 206 3.43 10.01 9.75
CA ILE A 206 3.94 10.76 8.60
C ILE A 206 4.66 12.00 9.09
N GLN A 207 5.86 12.22 8.59
CA GLN A 207 6.61 13.46 8.80
C GLN A 207 6.58 14.29 7.52
N LEU A 208 6.10 15.53 7.64
CA LEU A 208 6.26 16.54 6.61
C LEU A 208 7.55 17.31 6.91
N GLN A 209 8.49 17.32 5.97
CA GLN A 209 9.80 17.95 6.16
C GLN A 209 10.13 18.95 5.06
N SER A 210 10.49 20.17 5.45
CA SER A 210 11.02 21.21 4.56
C SER A 210 12.38 21.70 5.09
N SER A 211 12.97 22.71 4.44
CA SER A 211 14.19 23.38 4.93
C SER A 211 14.01 24.04 6.30
N ASP A 212 12.80 24.48 6.60
CA ASP A 212 12.50 25.39 7.72
C ASP A 212 11.59 24.75 8.77
N ALA A 213 11.05 23.55 8.48
CA ALA A 213 10.03 22.92 9.30
C ALA A 213 10.05 21.39 9.24
N THR A 214 9.82 20.76 10.39
CA THR A 214 9.35 19.38 10.48
C THR A 214 8.00 19.34 11.20
N ILE A 215 7.05 18.56 10.66
CA ILE A 215 5.73 18.36 11.27
C ILE A 215 5.50 16.86 11.33
N GLN A 216 5.38 16.33 12.54
CA GLN A 216 5.02 14.93 12.75
C GLN A 216 3.51 14.80 12.90
N LEU A 217 2.93 14.02 11.99
CA LEU A 217 1.52 13.66 11.92
C LEU A 217 1.32 12.22 12.36
N CYS A 218 0.31 12.00 13.20
CA CYS A 218 -0.19 10.68 13.53
C CYS A 218 -1.64 10.56 13.06
N ARG A 219 -1.92 9.61 12.16
CA ARG A 219 -3.27 9.39 11.65
C ARG A 219 -4.20 9.02 12.80
N ILE A 220 -5.30 9.73 12.92
CA ILE A 220 -6.39 9.38 13.82
C ILE A 220 -7.16 8.23 13.19
N VAL A 221 -7.09 7.07 13.83
CA VAL A 221 -7.76 5.85 13.40
C VAL A 221 -9.24 5.98 13.72
N THR A 222 -10.08 5.76 12.72
CA THR A 222 -11.55 5.73 12.86
C THR A 222 -12.07 4.29 12.82
N MET A 223 -13.34 4.10 13.17
CA MET A 223 -14.00 2.81 13.05
C MET A 223 -14.03 2.27 11.62
N ASN A 224 -14.15 3.17 10.64
CA ASN A 224 -14.14 2.79 9.24
C ASN A 224 -12.75 2.31 8.79
N ASP A 225 -11.68 2.88 9.35
CA ASP A 225 -10.32 2.42 9.08
C ASP A 225 -10.11 1.00 9.63
N LEU A 226 -10.59 0.74 10.85
CA LEU A 226 -10.47 -0.57 11.49
C LEU A 226 -11.32 -1.65 10.81
N LYS A 227 -12.52 -1.33 10.34
CA LYS A 227 -13.49 -2.30 9.82
C LYS A 227 -12.87 -3.26 8.78
N GLY A 228 -13.07 -4.56 9.01
CA GLY A 228 -12.70 -5.62 8.06
C GLY A 228 -11.91 -6.75 8.70
N GLU A 229 -11.41 -7.64 7.85
CA GLU A 229 -10.57 -8.77 8.23
C GLU A 229 -9.10 -8.48 7.92
N TYR A 230 -8.21 -8.94 8.79
CA TYR A 230 -6.78 -8.73 8.68
C TYR A 230 -6.04 -10.04 8.95
N LEU A 231 -4.93 -10.22 8.24
CA LEU A 231 -3.97 -11.29 8.44
C LEU A 231 -2.81 -10.81 9.31
N LEU A 232 -2.38 -11.61 10.27
CA LEU A 232 -1.23 -11.32 11.11
C LEU A 232 0.06 -11.59 10.35
N LYS A 233 0.74 -10.51 9.96
CA LYS A 233 2.01 -10.53 9.25
C LYS A 233 3.18 -10.81 10.19
N SER A 234 3.22 -10.15 11.35
CA SER A 234 4.29 -10.34 12.33
C SER A 234 3.86 -10.01 13.76
N PHE A 235 4.51 -10.66 14.71
CA PHE A 235 4.39 -10.40 16.14
C PHE A 235 5.78 -10.13 16.72
N ASN A 236 5.96 -8.98 17.37
CA ASN A 236 7.23 -8.52 17.95
C ASN A 236 8.41 -8.55 16.94
N GLY A 237 8.12 -8.25 15.68
CA GLY A 237 9.11 -8.24 14.59
C GLY A 237 9.40 -9.62 13.98
N CYS A 238 8.88 -10.69 14.56
CA CYS A 238 9.02 -12.05 14.04
C CYS A 238 7.83 -12.43 13.15
N VAL A 239 8.10 -13.14 12.06
CA VAL A 239 7.05 -13.79 11.26
C VAL A 239 6.35 -14.83 12.14
N VAL A 240 5.03 -14.87 12.08
CA VAL A 240 4.25 -15.78 12.94
C VAL A 240 4.20 -17.17 12.31
N PRO A 241 4.75 -18.21 12.95
CA PRO A 241 4.83 -19.54 12.39
C PRO A 241 3.52 -20.29 12.67
N THR A 242 2.44 -20.01 11.93
CA THR A 242 1.25 -20.87 11.99
C THR A 242 0.87 -21.37 10.62
N CYS A 243 0.25 -22.55 10.59
CA CYS A 243 -0.27 -23.16 9.37
C CYS A 243 -1.65 -22.65 8.94
N LYS A 244 -2.32 -21.79 9.73
CA LYS A 244 -3.73 -21.40 9.53
C LYS A 244 -3.99 -19.92 9.27
N GLN A 245 -2.95 -19.14 8.94
CA GLN A 245 -3.05 -17.68 8.69
C GLN A 245 -3.82 -16.95 9.81
N PRO A 246 -3.17 -16.64 10.96
CA PRO A 246 -3.85 -16.04 12.08
C PRO A 246 -4.41 -14.69 11.64
N GLY A 247 -5.62 -14.39 12.10
CA GLY A 247 -6.32 -13.21 11.62
C GLY A 247 -7.12 -12.52 12.70
N VAL A 248 -7.42 -11.25 12.46
CA VAL A 248 -8.25 -10.43 13.32
C VAL A 248 -9.34 -9.79 12.47
N ALA A 249 -10.58 -9.91 12.90
CA ALA A 249 -11.70 -9.20 12.31
C ALA A 249 -12.19 -8.12 13.28
N PHE A 250 -12.35 -6.90 12.77
CA PHE A 250 -12.93 -5.78 13.50
C PHE A 250 -14.28 -5.42 12.88
N THR A 251 -15.32 -5.39 13.71
CA THR A 251 -16.66 -4.96 13.33
C THR A 251 -17.06 -3.76 14.18
N PRO A 252 -17.24 -2.57 13.58
CA PRO A 252 -17.73 -1.40 14.31
C PRO A 252 -19.08 -1.69 14.97
N GLY A 253 -19.18 -1.38 16.26
CA GLY A 253 -20.41 -1.39 17.04
C GLY A 253 -21.00 0.01 17.20
N ASP A 254 -21.77 0.20 18.27
CA ASP A 254 -22.34 1.50 18.60
C ASP A 254 -21.29 2.46 19.18
N GLY A 255 -21.27 3.70 18.68
CA GLY A 255 -20.34 4.74 19.13
C GLY A 255 -18.88 4.36 18.93
N ASN A 256 -18.12 4.25 20.03
CA ASN A 256 -16.70 3.90 20.01
C ASN A 256 -16.45 2.40 20.27
N ALA A 257 -17.49 1.55 20.27
CA ALA A 257 -17.31 0.11 20.45
C ALA A 257 -16.84 -0.59 19.16
N VAL A 258 -15.99 -1.61 19.33
CA VAL A 258 -15.48 -2.46 18.26
C VAL A 258 -15.57 -3.92 18.69
N ASP A 259 -16.34 -4.72 17.97
CA ASP A 259 -16.34 -6.16 18.16
C ASP A 259 -15.11 -6.77 17.48
N ILE A 260 -14.41 -7.61 18.22
CA ILE A 260 -13.16 -8.24 17.82
C ILE A 260 -13.39 -9.76 17.71
N SER A 261 -12.94 -10.35 16.61
CA SER A 261 -12.84 -11.81 16.46
C SER A 261 -11.46 -12.17 15.96
N ILE A 262 -10.65 -12.78 16.83
CA ILE A 262 -9.28 -13.22 16.53
C ILE A 262 -9.33 -14.74 16.29
N VAL A 263 -8.62 -15.19 15.27
CA VAL A 263 -8.45 -16.60 14.95
C VAL A 263 -6.96 -16.90 14.96
N VAL A 264 -6.54 -17.74 15.90
CA VAL A 264 -5.19 -18.34 15.96
C VAL A 264 -5.38 -19.86 15.96
N ALA A 265 -5.06 -20.58 17.04
CA ALA A 265 -5.53 -21.94 17.24
C ALA A 265 -6.96 -21.91 17.78
N ASN A 266 -7.21 -21.02 18.73
CA ASN A 266 -8.52 -20.70 19.29
C ASN A 266 -9.16 -19.51 18.57
N ARG A 267 -10.48 -19.44 18.73
CA ARG A 267 -11.24 -18.24 18.39
C ARG A 267 -11.43 -17.42 19.65
N ILE A 268 -10.84 -16.22 19.66
CA ILE A 268 -10.98 -15.24 20.74
C ILE A 268 -11.96 -14.16 20.30
N ARG A 269 -12.91 -13.80 21.16
CA ARG A 269 -13.91 -12.77 20.86
C ARG A 269 -14.17 -11.86 22.05
N GLY A 270 -14.50 -10.61 21.76
CA GLY A 270 -14.97 -9.66 22.76
C GLY A 270 -15.18 -8.30 22.12
N THR A 271 -15.41 -7.29 22.96
CA THR A 271 -15.63 -5.91 22.52
C THR A 271 -14.55 -5.03 23.12
N ALA A 272 -13.94 -4.18 22.30
CA ALA A 272 -13.04 -3.12 22.74
C ALA A 272 -13.69 -1.75 22.47
N VAL A 273 -13.08 -0.72 23.03
CA VAL A 273 -13.41 0.68 22.78
C VAL A 273 -12.20 1.35 22.13
N LEU A 274 -12.43 2.10 21.05
CA LEU A 274 -11.41 2.93 20.41
C LEU A 274 -11.49 4.35 20.97
N ASN A 275 -10.45 4.77 21.69
CA ASN A 275 -10.33 6.13 22.21
C ASN A 275 -8.96 6.70 21.85
N GLN A 276 -8.93 7.76 21.03
CA GLN A 276 -7.69 8.44 20.63
C GLN A 276 -6.60 7.45 20.16
N ASN A 277 -6.94 6.61 19.18
CA ASN A 277 -6.12 5.52 18.64
C ASN A 277 -5.83 4.35 19.59
N ILE A 278 -6.24 4.38 20.86
CA ILE A 278 -6.06 3.24 21.77
C ILE A 278 -7.27 2.33 21.70
N LEU A 279 -7.06 1.07 21.33
CA LEU A 279 -8.02 -0.01 21.45
C LEU A 279 -7.84 -0.72 22.79
N SER A 280 -8.82 -0.61 23.67
CA SER A 280 -8.80 -1.29 24.97
C SER A 280 -10.12 -2.00 25.26
N SER A 281 -10.06 -3.14 25.94
CA SER A 281 -11.23 -3.86 26.43
C SER A 281 -11.24 -3.87 27.95
N GLU A 282 -12.39 -3.56 28.55
CA GLU A 282 -12.56 -3.59 30.02
C GLU A 282 -12.56 -5.03 30.57
N GLU A 283 -13.07 -5.97 29.77
CA GLU A 283 -13.13 -7.39 30.12
C GLU A 283 -12.12 -8.19 29.28
N PRO A 284 -11.50 -9.24 29.82
CA PRO A 284 -10.69 -10.16 29.02
C PRO A 284 -11.48 -10.73 27.85
N LEU A 285 -10.85 -10.86 26.69
CA LEU A 285 -11.51 -11.47 25.54
C LEU A 285 -11.72 -12.97 25.80
N MET A 286 -12.87 -13.47 25.35
CA MET A 286 -13.30 -14.85 25.57
C MET A 286 -12.71 -15.78 24.51
N SER A 287 -11.97 -16.79 24.95
CA SER A 287 -11.34 -17.78 24.06
C SER A 287 -12.07 -19.13 24.08
N THR A 288 -12.09 -19.82 22.94
CA THR A 288 -12.41 -21.25 22.90
C THR A 288 -11.32 -22.09 23.59
N ARG A 289 -11.59 -23.37 23.87
CA ARG A 289 -10.62 -24.28 24.51
C ARG A 289 -10.19 -25.39 23.56
N MET A 290 -9.34 -25.07 22.59
CA MET A 290 -8.60 -26.00 21.75
C MET A 290 -7.11 -25.98 22.15
N MET A 291 -6.44 -27.13 22.04
CA MET A 291 -4.98 -27.19 22.19
C MET A 291 -4.32 -26.66 20.91
N GLY A 292 -3.63 -25.53 21.04
CA GLY A 292 -2.67 -25.03 20.05
C GLY A 292 -1.22 -25.41 20.40
N THR A 293 -0.29 -24.96 19.57
CA THR A 293 1.14 -24.95 19.86
C THR A 293 1.51 -23.96 20.96
N GLU A 294 2.73 -24.01 21.47
CA GLU A 294 3.21 -23.06 22.48
C GLU A 294 3.25 -21.63 21.94
N GLU A 295 3.69 -21.47 20.69
CA GLU A 295 3.76 -20.20 19.98
C GLU A 295 2.36 -19.59 19.78
N GLU A 296 1.37 -20.42 19.40
CA GLU A 296 -0.02 -19.97 19.27
C GLU A 296 -0.61 -19.56 20.62
N ALA A 297 -0.32 -20.30 21.70
CA ALA A 297 -0.78 -19.95 23.04
C ALA A 297 -0.16 -18.64 23.55
N GLN A 298 1.13 -18.40 23.28
CA GLN A 298 1.80 -17.13 23.58
C GLN A 298 1.16 -15.97 22.82
N LEU A 299 0.87 -16.17 21.53
CA LEU A 299 0.21 -15.17 20.69
C LEU A 299 -1.20 -14.84 21.19
N GLU A 300 -2.00 -15.85 21.54
CA GLU A 300 -3.34 -15.71 22.11
C GLU A 300 -3.33 -14.95 23.45
N SER A 301 -2.35 -15.24 24.31
CA SER A 301 -2.14 -14.51 25.57
C SER A 301 -1.77 -13.05 25.30
N ALA A 302 -0.90 -12.80 24.33
CA ALA A 302 -0.47 -11.45 23.99
C ALA A 302 -1.63 -10.59 23.47
N PHE A 303 -2.55 -11.15 22.67
CA PHE A 303 -3.74 -10.43 22.25
C PHE A 303 -4.64 -10.04 23.43
N ASN A 304 -4.92 -10.98 24.34
CA ASN A 304 -5.74 -10.71 25.52
C ASN A 304 -5.13 -9.61 26.41
N VAL A 305 -3.85 -9.75 26.74
CA VAL A 305 -3.11 -8.77 27.55
C VAL A 305 -3.04 -7.42 26.83
N GLY A 306 -2.75 -7.43 25.53
CA GLY A 306 -2.69 -6.23 24.71
C GLY A 306 -3.99 -5.43 24.77
N PHE A 307 -5.13 -6.05 24.44
CA PHE A 307 -6.42 -5.36 24.50
C PHE A 307 -6.80 -4.96 25.93
N GLN A 308 -6.42 -5.71 26.97
CA GLN A 308 -6.71 -5.32 28.35
C GLN A 308 -5.95 -4.06 28.79
N TYR A 309 -4.68 -3.92 28.39
CA TYR A 309 -3.86 -2.75 28.74
C TYR A 309 -3.92 -1.61 27.73
N GLY A 310 -4.61 -1.82 26.62
CA GLY A 310 -4.67 -0.87 25.51
C GLY A 310 -3.58 -1.14 24.47
N LEU A 311 -3.98 -1.12 23.21
CA LEU A 311 -3.11 -1.16 22.05
C LEU A 311 -3.26 0.14 21.26
N GLU A 312 -2.17 0.86 21.06
CA GLU A 312 -2.11 1.94 20.09
C GLU A 312 -2.28 1.36 18.68
N ALA A 313 -3.33 1.81 18.00
CA ALA A 313 -3.65 1.49 16.63
C ALA A 313 -3.03 2.54 15.69
N ILE A 314 -2.20 2.08 14.77
CA ILE A 314 -1.54 2.90 13.75
C ILE A 314 -1.92 2.31 12.39
N SER A 315 -2.71 3.05 11.63
CA SER A 315 -3.15 2.64 10.29
C SER A 315 -2.28 3.29 9.19
N ASN A 316 -1.80 2.48 8.26
CA ASN A 316 -1.03 2.91 7.09
C ASN A 316 -1.47 2.13 5.85
N GLY A 317 -2.46 2.67 5.14
CA GLY A 317 -3.04 2.03 3.96
C GLY A 317 -3.69 0.70 4.32
N ASN A 318 -3.12 -0.40 3.83
CA ASN A 318 -3.62 -1.76 4.12
C ASN A 318 -2.96 -2.39 5.35
N GLU A 319 -2.01 -1.73 6.01
CA GLU A 319 -1.35 -2.25 7.21
C GLU A 319 -1.89 -1.57 8.46
N LEU A 320 -2.20 -2.35 9.49
CA LEU A 320 -2.61 -1.90 10.81
C LEU A 320 -1.59 -2.43 11.83
N THR A 321 -0.86 -1.53 12.48
CA THR A 321 -0.02 -1.89 13.62
C THR A 321 -0.81 -1.67 14.90
N LEU A 322 -0.86 -2.69 15.75
CA LEU A 322 -1.36 -2.60 17.12
C LEU A 322 -0.20 -2.81 18.06
N LYS A 323 0.11 -1.84 18.92
CA LYS A 323 1.27 -1.96 19.82
C LYS A 323 1.05 -1.35 21.19
N ASN A 324 1.82 -1.83 22.15
CA ASN A 324 2.08 -1.18 23.42
C ASN A 324 3.53 -1.50 23.84
N GLN A 325 3.86 -1.29 25.11
CA GLN A 325 5.20 -1.57 25.63
C GLN A 325 5.60 -3.06 25.59
N ASP A 326 4.63 -3.97 25.60
CA ASP A 326 4.84 -5.41 25.75
C ASP A 326 4.70 -6.19 24.43
N CYS A 327 3.92 -5.65 23.49
CA CYS A 327 3.63 -6.32 22.22
C CYS A 327 3.49 -5.35 21.04
N LYS A 328 3.82 -5.85 19.85
CA LYS A 328 3.62 -5.21 18.55
C LYS A 328 3.07 -6.24 17.56
N PHE A 329 1.83 -6.09 17.15
CA PHE A 329 1.19 -6.85 16.09
C PHE A 329 1.20 -6.01 14.81
N VAL A 330 1.62 -6.61 13.71
CA VAL A 330 1.48 -6.00 12.38
C VAL A 330 0.48 -6.84 11.61
N LEU A 331 -0.64 -6.22 11.28
CA LEU A 331 -1.78 -6.82 10.61
C LEU A 331 -1.87 -6.24 9.19
N VAL A 332 -2.23 -7.04 8.20
CA VAL A 332 -2.48 -6.58 6.83
C VAL A 332 -3.90 -6.92 6.44
N LYS A 333 -4.63 -5.93 5.93
CA LYS A 333 -6.02 -6.08 5.52
C LYS A 333 -6.14 -7.15 4.44
N GLU A 334 -7.06 -8.07 4.65
CA GLU A 334 -7.38 -9.12 3.70
C GLU A 334 -8.02 -8.50 2.45
N ALA A 335 -7.59 -8.95 1.28
CA ALA A 335 -8.23 -8.61 0.03
C ALA A 335 -9.24 -9.70 -0.34
N THR A 336 -10.52 -9.43 -0.11
CA THR A 336 -11.61 -10.39 -0.37
C THR A 336 -12.13 -10.26 -1.80
N PRO A 337 -12.05 -11.32 -2.63
CA PRO A 337 -12.64 -11.31 -3.97
C PRO A 337 -14.17 -11.30 -3.92
N GLU A 338 -14.79 -10.63 -4.89
CA GLU A 338 -16.25 -10.65 -5.09
C GLU A 338 -16.67 -11.95 -5.80
N THR A 339 -16.97 -12.97 -5.01
CA THR A 339 -17.34 -14.31 -5.46
C THR A 339 -18.85 -14.51 -5.53
N GLN A 340 -19.30 -15.46 -6.34
CA GLN A 340 -20.71 -15.81 -6.54
C GLN A 340 -21.06 -17.19 -5.99
N HIS A 341 -20.16 -18.18 -6.07
CA HIS A 341 -20.49 -19.58 -5.80
C HIS A 341 -19.77 -20.15 -4.57
N GLY A 342 -18.74 -19.48 -4.06
CA GLY A 342 -18.11 -19.86 -2.78
C GLY A 342 -17.18 -18.78 -2.26
N SER A 343 -16.16 -19.18 -1.50
CA SER A 343 -15.10 -18.29 -1.04
C SER A 343 -13.75 -19.01 -1.05
N PRO A 344 -12.65 -18.29 -1.31
CA PRO A 344 -11.32 -18.90 -1.23
C PRO A 344 -11.03 -19.38 0.19
N THR A 345 -10.33 -20.52 0.28
CA THR A 345 -9.87 -21.07 1.57
C THR A 345 -8.51 -20.50 1.98
N TYR A 346 -7.76 -19.93 1.04
CA TYR A 346 -6.53 -19.20 1.28
C TYR A 346 -6.75 -17.70 1.18
N LYS A 347 -6.23 -16.96 2.16
CA LYS A 347 -6.42 -15.50 2.26
C LYS A 347 -5.18 -14.76 1.77
N GLY A 348 -5.42 -13.70 1.01
CA GLY A 348 -4.37 -12.85 0.44
C GLY A 348 -4.47 -11.39 0.87
N THR A 349 -3.40 -10.66 0.62
CA THR A 349 -3.32 -9.20 0.77
C THR A 349 -3.68 -8.45 -0.52
N TYR A 350 -3.78 -9.19 -1.62
CA TYR A 350 -4.18 -8.71 -2.93
C TYR A 350 -4.85 -9.82 -3.73
N TYR A 351 -5.77 -9.47 -4.62
CA TYR A 351 -6.27 -10.40 -5.64
C TYR A 351 -6.44 -9.71 -6.99
N SER A 352 -6.45 -10.52 -8.06
CA SER A 352 -6.77 -10.05 -9.41
C SER A 352 -7.71 -11.03 -10.12
N LYS A 353 -8.72 -10.50 -10.82
CA LYS A 353 -9.57 -11.25 -11.75
C LYS A 353 -8.72 -11.74 -12.93
N CYS A 354 -8.75 -13.03 -13.23
CA CYS A 354 -7.99 -13.60 -14.33
C CYS A 354 -8.72 -13.39 -15.67
N PHE A 355 -10.06 -13.50 -15.69
CA PHE A 355 -10.89 -13.17 -16.83
C PHE A 355 -11.50 -11.78 -16.65
N LYS A 356 -10.82 -10.73 -17.12
CA LYS A 356 -11.20 -9.33 -16.85
C LYS A 356 -12.59 -8.93 -17.38
N THR A 357 -13.05 -9.55 -18.46
CA THR A 357 -14.29 -9.18 -19.17
C THR A 357 -15.46 -10.13 -18.92
N GLU A 358 -15.21 -11.29 -18.30
CA GLU A 358 -16.20 -12.36 -18.19
C GLU A 358 -16.76 -12.46 -16.77
N GLY A 359 -18.08 -12.31 -16.65
CA GLY A 359 -18.80 -12.49 -15.39
C GLY A 359 -18.19 -11.71 -14.23
N ASN A 360 -17.98 -12.38 -13.10
CA ASN A 360 -17.32 -11.80 -11.93
C ASN A 360 -15.79 -11.89 -11.95
N GLY A 361 -15.21 -12.50 -12.98
CA GLY A 361 -13.78 -12.81 -13.06
C GLY A 361 -13.46 -14.29 -13.25
N LEU A 362 -14.41 -15.19 -12.89
CA LEU A 362 -14.39 -16.67 -12.94
C LEU A 362 -13.26 -17.36 -12.17
N LEU A 363 -12.03 -16.88 -12.31
CA LEU A 363 -10.83 -17.33 -11.61
C LEU A 363 -10.15 -16.12 -10.98
N PHE A 364 -9.78 -16.24 -9.71
CA PHE A 364 -9.10 -15.22 -8.95
C PHE A 364 -7.70 -15.68 -8.60
N ARG A 365 -6.70 -14.88 -8.94
CA ARG A 365 -5.35 -15.05 -8.41
C ARG A 365 -5.25 -14.31 -7.09
N ILE A 366 -4.90 -15.03 -6.03
CA ILE A 366 -4.76 -14.51 -4.67
C ILE A 366 -3.27 -14.44 -4.36
N ILE A 367 -2.82 -13.28 -3.90
CA ILE A 367 -1.42 -13.04 -3.54
C ILE A 367 -1.37 -12.66 -2.07
N ASN A 368 -0.52 -13.35 -1.32
CA ASN A 368 -0.10 -12.95 0.00
C ASN A 368 1.35 -12.45 -0.07
N ASP A 369 1.52 -11.14 0.00
CA ASP A 369 2.83 -10.49 -0.21
C ASP A 369 3.82 -10.74 0.93
N HIS A 370 3.34 -11.06 2.13
CA HIS A 370 4.21 -11.30 3.29
C HIS A 370 4.64 -12.76 3.38
N GLU A 371 3.79 -13.71 3.02
CA GLU A 371 4.17 -15.12 2.86
C GLU A 371 4.90 -15.39 1.52
N LYS A 372 4.85 -14.42 0.59
CA LYS A 372 5.31 -14.54 -0.79
C LYS A 372 4.63 -15.69 -1.53
N LYS A 373 3.35 -15.94 -1.25
CA LYS A 373 2.60 -17.07 -1.84
C LYS A 373 1.52 -16.61 -2.76
N TRP A 374 1.32 -17.41 -3.81
CA TRP A 374 0.24 -17.26 -4.77
C TRP A 374 -0.66 -18.48 -4.69
N ALA A 375 -1.96 -18.24 -4.82
CA ALA A 375 -2.99 -19.25 -4.95
C ALA A 375 -3.99 -18.85 -6.04
N PHE A 376 -4.77 -19.81 -6.51
CA PHE A 376 -5.87 -19.58 -7.42
C PHE A 376 -7.17 -20.11 -6.82
N TYR A 377 -8.22 -19.31 -6.92
CA TYR A 377 -9.57 -19.69 -6.56
C TYR A 377 -10.46 -19.70 -7.80
N ASN A 378 -11.07 -20.85 -8.08
CA ASN A 378 -12.00 -21.03 -9.18
C ASN A 378 -13.42 -20.87 -8.66
N ASP A 379 -14.10 -19.80 -9.04
CA ASP A 379 -15.47 -19.49 -8.61
C ASP A 379 -16.52 -20.01 -9.60
N THR A 380 -16.15 -20.87 -10.54
CA THR A 380 -17.11 -21.52 -11.43
C THR A 380 -17.68 -22.80 -10.80
N GLU A 381 -18.86 -23.22 -11.26
CA GLU A 381 -19.50 -24.47 -10.81
C GLU A 381 -19.20 -25.65 -11.73
N GLU A 382 -18.98 -25.40 -13.03
CA GLU A 382 -18.95 -26.44 -14.06
C GLU A 382 -17.60 -26.60 -14.74
N TYR A 383 -16.64 -25.70 -14.51
CA TYR A 383 -15.37 -25.71 -15.23
C TYR A 383 -14.21 -26.01 -14.30
N ARG A 384 -13.36 -26.94 -14.69
CA ARG A 384 -12.00 -27.01 -14.15
C ARG A 384 -11.12 -26.05 -14.96
N ILE A 385 -10.27 -25.29 -14.27
CA ILE A 385 -9.42 -24.31 -14.93
C ILE A 385 -7.97 -24.75 -14.80
N ARG A 386 -7.30 -24.97 -15.93
CA ARG A 386 -5.86 -25.21 -15.96
C ARG A 386 -5.15 -23.87 -16.06
N VAL A 387 -4.27 -23.63 -15.10
CA VAL A 387 -3.41 -22.46 -15.06
C VAL A 387 -2.02 -22.87 -15.49
N HIS A 388 -1.45 -22.14 -16.45
CA HIS A 388 -0.10 -22.30 -16.92
C HIS A 388 0.64 -20.97 -16.82
N ALA A 389 1.70 -20.93 -16.03
CA ALA A 389 2.51 -19.74 -15.81
C ALA A 389 3.94 -19.96 -16.29
N THR A 390 4.51 -18.95 -16.95
CA THR A 390 5.94 -18.86 -17.21
C THR A 390 6.51 -17.69 -16.42
N PHE A 391 7.43 -17.96 -15.51
CA PHE A 391 8.14 -16.96 -14.70
C PHE A 391 9.54 -16.73 -15.24
N GLY A 392 10.05 -15.50 -15.13
CA GLY A 392 11.38 -15.17 -15.63
C GLY A 392 12.48 -15.98 -14.93
N ALA A 393 13.59 -16.22 -15.64
CA ALA A 393 14.73 -17.05 -15.20
C ALA A 393 15.44 -16.56 -13.92
N ARG A 394 15.10 -15.36 -13.45
CA ARG A 394 15.65 -14.75 -12.22
C ARG A 394 14.65 -14.78 -11.06
N SER A 395 13.56 -15.51 -11.21
CA SER A 395 12.62 -15.76 -10.11
C SER A 395 13.24 -16.75 -9.14
N HIS A 396 12.98 -16.58 -7.85
CA HIS A 396 13.38 -17.51 -6.81
C HIS A 396 12.09 -18.09 -6.22
N ILE A 397 11.57 -19.12 -6.88
CA ILE A 397 10.24 -19.67 -6.57
C ILE A 397 10.27 -21.19 -6.42
N GLU A 398 9.31 -21.68 -5.65
CA GLU A 398 9.01 -23.10 -5.45
C GLU A 398 7.53 -23.35 -5.78
N ALA A 399 7.23 -24.51 -6.37
CA ALA A 399 5.86 -24.94 -6.58
C ALA A 399 5.26 -25.44 -5.26
N LEU A 400 3.98 -25.15 -5.04
CA LEU A 400 3.26 -25.53 -3.84
C LEU A 400 2.22 -26.62 -4.14
N ASP A 401 2.02 -27.51 -3.16
CA ASP A 401 0.98 -28.54 -3.15
C ASP A 401 0.88 -29.32 -4.47
N ASN A 402 -0.21 -29.13 -5.22
CA ASN A 402 -0.50 -29.84 -6.46
C ASN A 402 0.13 -29.20 -7.71
N ALA A 403 0.79 -28.06 -7.57
CA ALA A 403 1.45 -27.39 -8.68
C ALA A 403 2.69 -28.17 -9.12
N THR A 404 2.87 -28.29 -10.43
CA THR A 404 4.07 -28.90 -11.04
C THR A 404 4.94 -27.83 -11.63
N MET A 405 6.27 -27.95 -11.48
CA MET A 405 7.23 -26.98 -12.00
C MET A 405 8.39 -27.65 -12.71
N HIS A 406 8.80 -27.07 -13.84
CA HIS A 406 10.04 -27.40 -14.55
C HIS A 406 10.68 -26.13 -15.11
N GLN A 407 11.92 -26.23 -15.59
CA GLN A 407 12.58 -25.15 -16.32
C GLN A 407 12.54 -25.42 -17.83
N ASP A 408 12.31 -24.37 -18.62
CA ASP A 408 12.44 -24.44 -20.08
C ASP A 408 13.90 -24.24 -20.54
N ASP A 409 14.13 -24.32 -21.85
CA ASP A 409 15.46 -24.17 -22.46
C ASP A 409 16.08 -22.77 -22.23
N ASP A 410 15.26 -21.76 -21.97
CA ASP A 410 15.68 -20.38 -21.66
C ASP A 410 15.94 -20.18 -20.15
N GLY A 411 15.82 -21.22 -19.34
CA GLY A 411 15.97 -21.18 -17.89
C GLY A 411 14.79 -20.54 -17.15
N ARG A 412 13.66 -20.31 -17.82
CA ARG A 412 12.42 -19.79 -17.21
C ARG A 412 11.71 -20.91 -16.47
N TYR A 413 11.01 -20.55 -15.41
CA TYR A 413 10.23 -21.53 -14.65
C TYR A 413 8.83 -21.64 -15.23
N VAL A 414 8.45 -22.85 -15.61
CA VAL A 414 7.12 -23.18 -16.10
C VAL A 414 6.38 -23.90 -14.99
N VAL A 415 5.25 -23.35 -14.55
CA VAL A 415 4.44 -23.89 -13.45
C VAL A 415 3.00 -24.10 -13.90
N GLU A 416 2.43 -25.26 -13.55
CA GLU A 416 1.07 -25.64 -13.91
C GLU A 416 0.28 -26.16 -12.72
N VAL A 417 -1.00 -25.79 -12.66
CA VAL A 417 -1.96 -26.35 -11.69
C VAL A 417 -3.36 -26.42 -12.33
N THR A 418 -4.17 -27.40 -11.92
CA THR A 418 -5.58 -27.49 -12.30
C THR A 418 -6.45 -27.20 -11.08
N VAL A 419 -7.32 -26.21 -11.18
CA VAL A 419 -8.18 -25.74 -10.09
C VAL A 419 -9.61 -26.22 -10.34
N ALA A 420 -10.11 -27.10 -9.47
CA ALA A 420 -11.47 -27.62 -9.55
C ALA A 420 -12.53 -26.51 -9.27
N PRO A 421 -13.79 -26.70 -9.72
CA PRO A 421 -14.90 -25.80 -9.36
C PRO A 421 -14.97 -25.52 -7.85
N GLN A 422 -15.16 -24.25 -7.49
CA GLN A 422 -15.24 -23.75 -6.10
C GLN A 422 -14.05 -24.09 -5.20
N ALA A 423 -12.91 -24.50 -5.77
CA ALA A 423 -11.72 -24.89 -5.03
C ALA A 423 -10.65 -23.79 -5.03
N THR A 424 -9.77 -23.84 -4.02
CA THR A 424 -8.54 -23.04 -3.96
C THR A 424 -7.35 -23.97 -4.09
N GLU A 425 -6.42 -23.67 -4.98
CA GLU A 425 -5.16 -24.39 -5.12
C GLU A 425 -3.99 -23.43 -4.88
N MET A 426 -3.05 -23.85 -4.03
CA MET A 426 -1.77 -23.16 -3.89
C MET A 426 -0.95 -23.34 -5.17
N PHE A 427 -0.15 -22.34 -5.51
CA PHE A 427 0.57 -22.32 -6.79
C PHE A 427 2.08 -22.22 -6.63
N VAL A 428 2.57 -21.08 -6.16
CA VAL A 428 4.00 -20.84 -5.97
C VAL A 428 4.28 -20.07 -4.69
N GLN A 429 5.49 -20.24 -4.15
CA GLN A 429 6.05 -19.41 -3.10
C GLN A 429 7.39 -18.81 -3.54
N GLY A 430 7.62 -17.54 -3.23
CA GLY A 430 8.92 -16.88 -3.38
C GLY A 430 8.87 -15.57 -4.18
N ASP A 431 10.04 -15.12 -4.62
CA ASP A 431 10.21 -13.85 -5.31
C ASP A 431 10.04 -14.03 -6.82
N VAL A 432 8.91 -13.53 -7.34
CA VAL A 432 8.56 -13.57 -8.77
C VAL A 432 9.26 -12.44 -9.52
N ASN A 433 9.98 -12.77 -10.59
CA ASN A 433 10.61 -11.80 -11.50
C ASN A 433 10.02 -11.89 -12.91
N GLY A 434 8.94 -11.13 -13.14
CA GLY A 434 8.19 -11.15 -14.40
C GLY A 434 7.46 -12.49 -14.63
N PHE A 435 6.26 -12.42 -15.20
CA PHE A 435 5.48 -13.62 -15.46
C PHE A 435 4.54 -13.43 -16.66
N LYS A 436 4.16 -14.54 -17.27
CA LYS A 436 3.05 -14.66 -18.21
C LYS A 436 2.13 -15.76 -17.72
N LEU A 437 0.82 -15.51 -17.77
CA LEU A 437 -0.21 -16.49 -17.40
C LEU A 437 -1.07 -16.80 -18.61
N VAL A 438 -1.41 -18.08 -18.76
CA VAL A 438 -2.38 -18.62 -19.70
C VAL A 438 -3.34 -19.50 -18.90
N TYR A 439 -4.62 -19.41 -19.23
CA TYR A 439 -5.66 -20.17 -18.56
C TYR A 439 -6.54 -20.84 -19.59
N ASP A 440 -6.85 -22.12 -19.37
CA ASP A 440 -7.78 -22.89 -20.19
C ASP A 440 -8.89 -23.45 -19.32
N ALA A 441 -10.14 -23.25 -19.73
CA ALA A 441 -11.31 -23.78 -19.05
C ALA A 441 -11.82 -25.02 -19.76
N GLU A 442 -11.93 -26.12 -19.01
CA GLU A 442 -12.47 -27.39 -19.50
C GLU A 442 -13.72 -27.75 -18.70
N PRO A 443 -14.77 -28.30 -19.34
CA PRO A 443 -15.92 -28.83 -18.60
C PRO A 443 -15.47 -29.88 -17.58
N SER A 444 -16.01 -29.77 -16.36
CA SER A 444 -15.66 -30.64 -15.24
C SER A 444 -16.25 -32.05 -15.32
#